data_AF-A0A3R6E6N4-F1
#
_entry.id   AF-A0A3R6E6N4-F1
#
_cell.length_a   1.000
_cell.length_b   1.000
_cell.length_c   1.000
_cell.angle_alpha   90.00
_cell.angle_beta   90.00
_cell.angle_gamma   90.00
#
_symmetry.space_group_name_H-M   'P 1'
#
loop_
_entity.id
_entity.type
_entity.pdbx_description
1 polymer ?
#
loop_
_entity_poly.entity_id
_entity_poly.type
_entity_poly.pdbx_seq_one_letter_code
_entity_poly.pdbx_strand_id
1 'polypeptide(L)'
;MDDKNGALEKLKAAMDEAERVDMSSVKIGDIIYVPMDEEDGLILKNGYDNRKKYIVIIGFTPEGVAIGALLINSEIDSSKRSEELLNCQYPLLVRNYRSILDYDSWLDCSDIFEISKLKITEKDGKLKGCLTPEDRERVMEFLKETDVFDNATKKRYGII
;
A
#
# COMPACT_ATOMS: atom_id res chain seq x y z
N MET A 1 22.39 35.03 -8.87
CA MET A 1 22.06 34.23 -7.66
C MET A 1 20.84 33.38 -8.02
N ASP A 2 20.95 32.52 -9.05
CA ASP A 2 19.82 31.81 -9.69
C ASP A 2 20.03 30.29 -9.87
N ASP A 3 21.21 29.76 -9.51
CA ASP A 3 21.59 28.39 -9.86
C ASP A 3 21.00 27.33 -8.90
N LYS A 4 20.70 27.74 -7.66
CA LYS A 4 20.16 26.84 -6.62
C LYS A 4 18.71 26.41 -6.88
N ASN A 5 17.90 27.31 -7.45
CA ASN A 5 16.49 27.02 -7.70
C ASN A 5 16.34 26.04 -8.88
N GLY A 6 17.16 26.20 -9.92
CA GLY A 6 17.18 25.28 -11.06
C GLY A 6 17.69 23.88 -10.71
N ALA A 7 18.67 23.76 -9.81
CA ALA A 7 19.19 22.47 -9.35
C ALA A 7 18.17 21.70 -8.49
N LEU A 8 17.45 22.40 -7.60
CA LEU A 8 16.44 21.79 -6.74
C LEU A 8 15.25 21.25 -7.56
N GLU A 9 14.76 22.03 -8.52
CA GLU A 9 13.67 21.61 -9.41
C GLU A 9 14.07 20.39 -10.27
N LYS A 10 15.30 20.37 -10.80
CA LYS A 10 15.81 19.20 -11.53
C LYS A 10 15.92 17.96 -10.64
N LEU A 11 16.38 18.13 -9.41
CA LEU A 11 16.47 17.03 -8.45
C LEU A 11 15.08 16.47 -8.11
N LYS A 12 14.11 17.36 -7.86
CA LYS A 12 12.73 16.98 -7.60
C LYS A 12 12.11 16.23 -8.79
N ALA A 13 12.28 16.75 -10.01
CA ALA A 13 11.78 16.09 -11.21
C ALA A 13 12.41 14.70 -11.43
N ALA A 14 13.71 14.55 -11.15
CA ALA A 14 14.38 13.26 -11.24
C ALA A 14 13.88 12.26 -10.19
N MET A 15 13.61 12.71 -8.96
CA MET A 15 12.98 11.88 -7.92
C MET A 15 11.55 11.49 -8.30
N ASP A 16 10.75 12.44 -8.78
CA ASP A 16 9.37 12.19 -9.22
C ASP A 16 9.30 11.20 -10.40
N GLU A 17 10.28 11.26 -11.31
CA GLU A 17 10.43 10.30 -12.41
C GLU A 17 10.82 8.90 -11.90
N ALA A 18 11.78 8.84 -10.98
CA ALA A 18 12.25 7.57 -10.40
C ALA A 18 11.17 6.86 -9.56
N GLU A 19 10.27 7.62 -8.94
CA GLU A 19 9.14 7.10 -8.17
C GLU A 19 7.87 6.89 -9.02
N ARG A 20 7.88 7.24 -10.32
CA ARG A 20 6.70 7.05 -11.17
C ARG A 20 6.39 5.56 -11.27
N VAL A 21 5.12 5.22 -11.05
CA VAL A 21 4.68 3.83 -11.12
C VAL A 21 4.52 3.39 -12.57
N ASP A 22 5.30 2.40 -12.99
CA ASP A 22 5.05 1.59 -14.19
C ASP A 22 4.37 0.28 -13.79
N MET A 23 3.06 0.19 -14.06
CA MET A 23 2.24 -0.96 -13.68
C MET A 23 2.64 -2.28 -14.35
N SER A 24 3.47 -2.26 -15.40
CA SER A 24 4.04 -3.48 -16.00
C SER A 24 5.18 -4.08 -15.18
N SER A 25 5.83 -3.26 -14.34
CA SER A 25 6.97 -3.64 -13.52
C SER A 25 6.62 -3.97 -12.06
N VAL A 26 5.42 -3.56 -11.63
CA VAL A 26 4.88 -3.71 -10.29
C VAL A 26 4.70 -5.18 -9.89
N LYS A 27 5.03 -5.50 -8.63
CA LYS A 27 5.05 -6.86 -8.08
C LYS A 27 4.38 -6.94 -6.71
N ILE A 28 4.05 -8.17 -6.32
CA ILE A 28 3.61 -8.48 -4.96
C ILE A 28 4.71 -8.09 -3.96
N GLY A 29 4.32 -7.33 -2.93
CA GLY A 29 5.17 -6.75 -1.92
C GLY A 29 5.58 -5.30 -2.20
N ASP A 30 5.33 -4.76 -3.40
CA ASP A 30 5.64 -3.34 -3.68
C ASP A 30 4.78 -2.41 -2.81
N ILE A 31 5.40 -1.31 -2.38
CA ILE A 31 4.79 -0.27 -1.56
C ILE A 31 4.56 0.96 -2.44
N ILE A 32 3.30 1.33 -2.58
CA ILE A 32 2.89 2.51 -3.36
C ILE A 32 2.26 3.53 -2.42
N TYR A 33 2.60 4.81 -2.62
CA TYR A 33 1.93 5.92 -1.98
C TYR A 33 0.94 6.55 -2.96
N VAL A 34 -0.36 6.44 -2.69
CA VAL A 34 -1.42 6.82 -3.64
C VAL A 34 -2.56 7.56 -2.92
N PRO A 35 -3.21 8.56 -3.56
CA PRO A 35 -4.46 9.12 -3.07
C PRO A 35 -5.58 8.07 -3.09
N MET A 36 -6.26 7.90 -1.96
CA MET A 36 -7.43 7.03 -1.83
C MET A 36 -8.64 7.82 -1.34
N ASP A 37 -9.83 7.37 -1.73
CA ASP A 37 -11.12 7.99 -1.43
C ASP A 37 -12.19 6.93 -1.07
N GLU A 38 -13.42 7.38 -0.84
CA GLU A 38 -14.53 6.50 -0.46
C GLU A 38 -14.88 5.48 -1.56
N GLU A 39 -14.61 5.77 -2.83
CA GLU A 39 -14.84 4.81 -3.94
C GLU A 39 -13.87 3.62 -3.86
N ASP A 40 -12.70 3.79 -3.25
CA ASP A 40 -11.80 2.66 -2.96
C ASP A 40 -12.21 1.87 -1.71
N GLY A 41 -13.25 2.31 -0.99
CA GLY A 41 -13.65 1.75 0.31
C GLY A 41 -12.96 2.40 1.51
N LEU A 42 -12.22 3.50 1.32
CA LEU A 42 -11.60 4.22 2.44
C LEU A 42 -12.64 5.06 3.19
N ILE A 43 -12.81 4.80 4.49
CA ILE A 43 -13.64 5.65 5.34
C ILE A 43 -12.89 6.95 5.67
N LEU A 44 -13.32 8.05 5.05
CA LEU A 44 -12.77 9.38 5.30
C LEU A 44 -13.42 10.00 6.54
N LYS A 45 -12.63 10.79 7.29
CA LYS A 45 -13.10 11.55 8.46
C LYS A 45 -12.95 13.03 8.17
N ASN A 46 -13.80 13.86 8.79
CA ASN A 46 -13.68 15.32 8.79
C ASN A 46 -13.87 16.00 7.43
N GLY A 47 -14.60 15.37 6.49
CA GLY A 47 -15.01 16.00 5.22
C GLY A 47 -13.90 16.20 4.21
N TYR A 48 -12.80 15.46 4.30
CA TYR A 48 -11.80 15.40 3.23
C TYR A 48 -12.31 14.55 2.07
N ASP A 49 -12.02 14.95 0.83
CA ASP A 49 -12.40 14.21 -0.38
C ASP A 49 -11.50 13.00 -0.67
N ASN A 50 -10.26 13.04 -0.18
CA ASN A 50 -9.31 11.93 -0.30
C ASN A 50 -8.22 12.03 0.78
N ARG A 51 -7.45 10.94 0.94
CA ARG A 51 -6.22 10.92 1.73
C ARG A 51 -5.19 10.03 1.05
N LYS A 52 -3.95 10.51 0.98
CA LYS A 52 -2.83 9.68 0.53
C LYS A 52 -2.50 8.61 1.58
N LYS A 53 -2.37 7.37 1.10
CA LYS A 53 -2.07 6.19 1.91
C LYS A 53 -0.92 5.42 1.29
N TYR A 54 -0.14 4.78 2.15
CA TYR A 54 0.78 3.73 1.73
C TYR A 54 0.00 2.43 1.63
N ILE A 55 0.13 1.78 0.48
CA ILE A 55 -0.49 0.48 0.20
C ILE A 55 0.60 -0.56 -0.12
N VAL A 56 0.35 -1.81 0.23
CA VAL A 56 1.17 -2.96 -0.17
C VAL A 56 0.39 -3.80 -1.16
N ILE A 57 1.01 -4.14 -2.28
CA ILE A 57 0.40 -4.99 -3.30
C ILE A 57 0.49 -6.45 -2.88
N ILE A 58 -0.63 -7.14 -2.81
CA ILE A 58 -0.70 -8.55 -2.43
C ILE A 58 -1.13 -9.47 -3.57
N GLY A 59 -1.61 -8.89 -4.67
CA GLY A 59 -2.12 -9.66 -5.80
C GLY A 59 -2.71 -8.80 -6.90
N PHE A 60 -3.15 -9.47 -7.96
CA PHE A 60 -3.72 -8.84 -9.15
C PHE A 60 -5.05 -9.52 -9.47
N THR A 61 -6.04 -8.76 -9.93
CA THR A 61 -7.27 -9.38 -10.43
C THR A 61 -6.98 -10.23 -11.67
N PRO A 62 -7.83 -11.22 -12.00
CA PRO A 62 -7.56 -12.14 -13.11
C PRO A 62 -7.44 -11.43 -14.45
N GLU A 63 -8.18 -10.34 -14.65
CA GLU A 63 -8.14 -9.51 -15.86
C GLU A 63 -6.89 -8.61 -15.89
N GLY A 64 -6.19 -8.49 -14.76
CA GLY A 64 -4.99 -7.67 -14.62
C GLY A 64 -5.25 -6.17 -14.66
N VAL A 65 -6.50 -5.71 -14.49
CA VAL A 65 -6.90 -4.28 -14.54
C VAL A 65 -6.88 -3.59 -13.18
N ALA A 66 -6.91 -4.38 -12.10
CA ALA A 66 -6.84 -3.89 -10.73
C ALA A 66 -5.85 -4.73 -9.90
N ILE A 67 -5.50 -4.20 -8.73
CA ILE A 67 -4.67 -4.84 -7.73
C ILE A 67 -5.47 -5.10 -6.46
N GLY A 68 -5.11 -6.15 -5.74
CA GLY A 68 -5.46 -6.30 -4.33
C GLY A 68 -4.37 -5.66 -3.48
N ALA A 69 -4.76 -4.84 -2.51
CA ALA A 69 -3.83 -4.08 -1.70
C ALA A 69 -4.23 -4.06 -0.21
N LEU A 70 -3.22 -3.98 0.66
CA LEU A 70 -3.37 -3.78 2.10
C LEU A 70 -2.90 -2.38 2.49
N LEU A 71 -3.47 -1.81 3.56
CA LEU A 71 -3.11 -0.46 4.01
C LEU A 71 -2.03 -0.47 5.09
N ILE A 72 -1.06 0.44 4.97
CA ILE A 72 -0.14 0.76 6.07
C ILE A 72 -0.73 1.91 6.90
N ASN A 73 -0.83 1.69 8.20
CA ASN A 73 -1.26 2.67 9.19
C ASN A 73 -0.15 2.90 10.22
N SER A 74 0.18 4.16 10.50
CA SER A 74 1.15 4.50 11.55
C SER A 74 0.64 4.17 12.95
N GLU A 75 -0.67 4.13 13.13
CA GLU A 75 -1.32 3.86 14.42
C GLU A 75 -2.55 2.97 14.23
N ILE A 76 -2.79 2.13 15.23
CA ILE A 76 -3.99 1.31 15.35
C ILE A 76 -4.76 1.81 16.56
N ASP A 77 -5.99 2.22 16.34
CA ASP A 77 -6.94 2.46 17.43
C ASP A 77 -7.52 1.12 17.88
N SER A 78 -6.95 0.55 18.94
CA SER A 78 -7.39 -0.73 19.50
C SER A 78 -8.78 -0.68 20.14
N SER A 79 -9.24 0.51 20.55
CA SER A 79 -10.56 0.67 21.16
C SER A 79 -11.73 0.47 20.18
N LYS A 80 -11.44 0.52 18.87
CA LYS A 80 -12.44 0.44 17.79
C LYS A 80 -12.41 -0.86 17.01
N ARG A 81 -11.59 -1.83 17.41
CA ARG A 81 -11.39 -3.09 16.69
C ARG A 81 -11.65 -4.28 17.61
N SER A 82 -12.20 -5.36 17.04
CA SER A 82 -12.26 -6.65 17.73
C SER A 82 -10.86 -7.25 17.85
N GLU A 83 -10.70 -8.20 18.76
CA GLU A 83 -9.43 -8.93 18.95
C GLU A 83 -9.00 -9.65 17.66
N GLU A 84 -9.95 -10.20 16.90
CA GLU A 84 -9.70 -10.83 15.60
C GLU A 84 -9.07 -9.85 14.60
N LEU A 85 -9.62 -8.63 14.49
CA LEU A 85 -9.07 -7.61 13.60
C LEU A 85 -7.69 -7.11 14.08
N LEU A 86 -7.44 -7.10 15.38
CA LEU A 86 -6.14 -6.75 15.95
C LEU A 86 -5.08 -7.83 15.67
N ASN A 87 -5.46 -9.10 15.66
CA ASN A 87 -4.57 -10.21 15.31
C ASN A 87 -4.18 -10.23 13.82
N CYS A 88 -4.91 -9.48 12.98
CA CYS A 88 -4.59 -9.30 11.57
C CYS A 88 -3.59 -8.16 11.31
N GLN A 89 -3.07 -7.52 12.34
CA GLN A 89 -2.19 -6.36 12.19
C GLN A 89 -0.72 -6.81 12.21
N TYR A 90 -0.04 -6.64 11.07
CA TYR A 90 1.35 -7.04 10.95
C TYR A 90 2.29 -5.86 11.23
N PRO A 91 3.22 -5.95 12.20
CA PRO A 91 4.10 -4.83 12.54
C PRO A 91 5.18 -4.59 11.47
N LEU A 92 5.33 -3.35 11.05
CA LEU A 92 6.39 -2.87 10.16
C LEU A 92 7.33 -1.94 10.94
N LEU A 93 8.53 -2.42 11.24
CA LEU A 93 9.50 -1.66 12.02
C LEU A 93 10.23 -0.64 11.15
N VAL A 94 10.24 0.64 11.56
CA VAL A 94 10.84 1.76 10.82
C VAL A 94 12.30 1.51 10.45
N ARG A 95 13.04 0.78 11.30
CA ARG A 95 14.44 0.44 11.05
C ARG A 95 14.66 -0.33 9.74
N ASN A 96 13.66 -1.10 9.28
CA ASN A 96 13.70 -1.87 8.04
C ASN A 96 13.23 -1.04 6.83
N TYR A 97 12.58 0.10 7.08
CA TYR A 97 11.85 0.89 6.07
C TYR A 97 12.17 2.39 6.15
N ARG A 98 13.37 2.77 6.60
CA ARG A 98 13.74 4.17 6.90
C ARG A 98 13.60 5.14 5.72
N SER A 99 13.60 4.65 4.48
CA SER A 99 13.38 5.46 3.28
C SER A 99 11.90 5.62 2.90
N ILE A 100 10.99 4.96 3.62
CA ILE A 100 9.56 4.86 3.31
C ILE A 100 8.70 5.32 4.50
N LEU A 101 9.04 4.88 5.72
CA LEU A 101 8.29 5.12 6.93
C LEU A 101 9.06 6.03 7.88
N ASP A 102 8.33 6.92 8.57
CA ASP A 102 8.88 7.81 9.61
C ASP A 102 8.79 7.19 11.03
N TYR A 103 7.90 6.22 11.22
CA TYR A 103 7.60 5.57 12.51
C TYR A 103 7.32 4.08 12.31
N ASP A 104 7.42 3.31 13.40
CA ASP A 104 6.89 1.95 13.42
C ASP A 104 5.41 2.01 13.05
N SER A 105 5.02 1.17 12.10
CA SER A 105 3.70 1.19 11.48
C SER A 105 3.14 -0.22 11.45
N TRP A 106 1.93 -0.36 10.92
CA TRP A 106 1.20 -1.61 10.88
C TRP A 106 0.60 -1.81 9.51
N LEU A 107 0.80 -3.00 8.94
CA LEU A 107 0.10 -3.43 7.75
C LEU A 107 -1.20 -4.11 8.17
N ASP A 108 -2.32 -3.48 7.78
CA ASP A 108 -3.66 -3.95 8.09
C ASP A 108 -4.02 -5.11 7.15
N CYS A 109 -3.88 -6.35 7.62
CA CYS A 109 -4.19 -7.56 6.85
C CYS A 109 -5.63 -8.02 7.08
N SER A 110 -6.50 -7.17 7.64
CA SER A 110 -7.91 -7.50 7.90
C SER A 110 -8.85 -7.15 6.76
N ASP A 111 -8.39 -6.36 5.79
CA ASP A 111 -9.21 -5.92 4.65
C ASP A 111 -8.37 -5.82 3.38
N ILE A 112 -8.94 -6.20 2.23
CA ILE A 112 -8.29 -6.14 0.92
C ILE A 112 -8.97 -5.05 0.09
N PHE A 113 -8.21 -4.02 -0.23
CA PHE A 113 -8.64 -2.92 -1.08
C PHE A 113 -8.38 -3.27 -2.54
N GLU A 114 -9.43 -3.19 -3.35
CA GLU A 114 -9.31 -3.31 -4.81
C GLU A 114 -9.04 -1.92 -5.40
N ILE A 115 -7.88 -1.74 -6.03
CA ILE A 115 -7.50 -0.45 -6.60
C ILE A 115 -7.20 -0.62 -8.08
N SER A 116 -7.82 0.19 -8.93
CA SER A 116 -7.58 0.13 -10.38
C SER A 116 -6.17 0.59 -10.71
N LYS A 117 -5.52 -0.08 -11.68
CA LYS A 117 -4.18 0.30 -12.15
C LYS A 117 -4.17 1.71 -12.78
N LEU A 118 -5.29 2.09 -13.40
CA LEU A 118 -5.49 3.42 -13.95
C LEU A 118 -5.46 4.49 -12.86
N LYS A 119 -6.14 4.28 -11.72
CA LYS A 119 -6.13 5.24 -10.62
C LYS A 119 -4.71 5.49 -10.09
N ILE A 120 -3.90 4.45 -9.94
CA ILE A 120 -2.52 4.58 -9.46
C ILE A 120 -1.69 5.45 -10.42
N THR A 121 -1.86 5.27 -11.72
CA THR A 121 -1.10 6.02 -12.73
C THR A 121 -1.62 7.45 -12.92
N GLU A 122 -2.95 7.64 -12.99
CA GLU A 122 -3.59 8.94 -13.20
C GLU A 122 -3.53 9.87 -11.98
N LYS A 123 -3.54 9.31 -10.76
CA LYS A 123 -3.51 10.09 -9.50
C LYS A 123 -2.09 10.28 -8.95
N ASP A 124 -1.07 10.15 -9.79
CA ASP A 124 0.35 10.34 -9.43
C ASP A 124 0.76 9.46 -8.23
N GLY A 125 0.35 8.18 -8.27
CA GLY A 125 0.86 7.16 -7.35
C GLY A 125 2.37 7.05 -7.48
N LYS A 126 3.04 6.86 -6.34
CA LYS A 126 4.50 6.80 -6.24
C LYS A 126 4.95 5.44 -5.74
N LEU A 127 5.82 4.76 -6.49
CA LEU A 127 6.50 3.56 -6.02
C LEU A 127 7.58 3.98 -5.01
N LYS A 128 7.43 3.55 -3.76
CA LYS A 128 8.30 3.98 -2.65
C LYS A 128 9.31 2.91 -2.23
N GLY A 129 9.06 1.66 -2.60
CA GLY A 129 9.93 0.53 -2.33
C GLY A 129 9.11 -0.75 -2.29
N CYS A 130 9.55 -1.72 -1.50
CA CYS A 130 8.85 -2.98 -1.30
C CYS A 130 9.04 -3.48 0.14
N LEU A 131 8.16 -4.40 0.57
CA LEU A 131 8.37 -5.18 1.78
C LEU A 131 9.72 -5.91 1.72
N THR A 132 10.35 -6.06 2.89
CA THR A 132 11.49 -6.96 3.00
C THR A 132 11.07 -8.38 2.58
N PRO A 133 11.99 -9.22 2.08
CA PRO A 133 11.64 -10.59 1.69
C PRO A 133 10.99 -11.40 2.84
N GLU A 134 11.48 -11.21 4.07
CA GLU A 134 10.96 -11.85 5.28
C GLU A 134 9.53 -11.39 5.62
N ASP A 135 9.29 -10.08 5.61
CA ASP A 135 7.96 -9.54 5.90
C ASP A 135 6.96 -9.94 4.81
N ARG A 136 7.38 -9.89 3.54
CA ARG A 136 6.56 -10.32 2.40
C ARG A 136 6.15 -11.78 2.53
N GLU A 137 7.09 -12.68 2.84
CA GLU A 137 6.79 -14.10 3.00
C GLU A 137 5.77 -14.34 4.11
N ARG A 138 5.99 -13.76 5.29
CA ARG A 138 5.09 -13.89 6.44
C ARG A 138 3.70 -13.33 6.18
N VAL A 139 3.61 -12.17 5.55
CA VAL A 139 2.32 -11.55 5.20
C VAL A 139 1.58 -12.43 4.20
N MET A 140 2.26 -12.93 3.15
CA MET A 140 1.62 -13.78 2.15
C MET A 140 1.21 -15.14 2.72
N GLU A 141 1.99 -15.73 3.63
CA GLU A 141 1.63 -16.95 4.35
C GLU A 141 0.38 -16.73 5.22
N PHE A 142 0.36 -15.66 6.01
CA PHE A 142 -0.82 -15.27 6.79
C PHE A 142 -2.07 -15.12 5.92
N LEU A 143 -1.98 -14.42 4.79
CA LEU A 143 -3.12 -14.21 3.88
C LEU A 143 -3.63 -15.51 3.24
N LYS A 144 -2.76 -16.51 3.05
CA LYS A 144 -3.17 -17.83 2.54
C LYS A 144 -3.93 -18.62 3.59
N GLU A 145 -3.48 -18.57 4.84
CA GLU A 145 -3.99 -19.39 5.94
C GLU A 145 -5.18 -18.78 6.66
N THR A 146 -5.28 -17.45 6.70
CA THR A 146 -6.32 -16.74 7.46
C THR A 146 -7.73 -17.04 6.98
N ASP A 147 -8.67 -17.26 7.91
CA ASP A 147 -10.09 -17.42 7.58
C ASP A 147 -10.83 -16.08 7.42
N VAL A 148 -10.12 -14.96 7.56
CA VAL A 148 -10.67 -13.60 7.37
C VAL A 148 -11.21 -13.41 5.95
N PHE A 149 -10.55 -14.01 4.97
CA PHE A 149 -10.96 -13.96 3.56
C PHE A 149 -11.39 -15.33 3.08
N ASP A 150 -12.47 -15.38 2.32
CA ASP A 150 -12.88 -16.63 1.68
C ASP A 150 -11.91 -17.05 0.56
N ASN A 151 -11.97 -18.34 0.19
CA ASN A 151 -11.12 -18.88 -0.86
C ASN A 151 -11.38 -18.25 -2.24
N ALA A 152 -12.58 -17.69 -2.47
CA ALA A 152 -12.88 -17.02 -3.74
C ALA A 152 -12.11 -15.71 -3.86
N THR A 153 -12.06 -14.92 -2.79
CA THR A 153 -11.31 -13.67 -2.66
C THR A 153 -9.81 -13.94 -2.78
N LYS A 154 -9.30 -14.93 -2.06
CA LYS A 154 -7.87 -15.32 -2.16
C LYS A 154 -7.49 -15.71 -3.59
N LYS A 155 -8.31 -16.51 -4.27
CA LYS A 155 -8.08 -16.89 -5.68
C LYS A 155 -8.16 -15.70 -6.64
N ARG A 156 -9.12 -14.79 -6.42
CA ARG A 156 -9.30 -13.58 -7.25
C ARG A 156 -8.02 -12.77 -7.36
N TYR A 157 -7.25 -12.69 -6.27
CA TYR A 157 -5.99 -11.94 -6.24
C TYR A 157 -4.74 -12.81 -6.44
N GLY A 158 -4.90 -14.12 -6.69
CA GLY A 158 -3.77 -15.05 -6.87
C GLY A 158 -2.98 -15.31 -5.58
N ILE A 159 -3.62 -15.21 -4.42
CA ILE A 159 -3.01 -15.53 -3.12
C ILE A 159 -2.89 -17.06 -2.96
N ILE A 160 -3.89 -17.81 -3.44
CA ILE A 160 -3.93 -19.29 -3.49
C ILE A 160 -4.35 -19.81 -4.86
#